data_AF-A0A1Q5IIE0-F1
#
_entry.id   AF-A0A1Q5IIE0-F1
#
_cell.length_a   1.000
_cell.length_b   1.000
_cell.length_c   1.000
_cell.angle_alpha   90.00
_cell.angle_beta   90.00
_cell.angle_gamma   90.00
#
_symmetry.space_group_name_H-M   'P 1'
#
loop_
_entity.id
_entity.type
_entity.pdbx_description
1 polymer ?
#
loop_
_entity_poly.entity_id
_entity_poly.type
_entity_poly.pdbx_seq_one_letter_code
_entity_poly.pdbx_strand_id
1 'polypeptide(L)'
;MLVPLSLLFLGERSLGGGSDSMTRMDLEGIAALTAAGVAVFGVLASVLVGRWQMRAALRAAEATGQAGLAQAEAAYRAALDAVRAQANAGHRQWHRGVQREAYAAFLLAAHRVRDVGERFVVESEQDLSAEGVRAGRAGLDDALAALKAAQTIVELEGPDEVAAPAAAMTDAAQLMSHFLGAQAVYERAWGKLGRLAGGSQGASALVDALGRLRAGRRAAEEDGEESGDGERACRVAWGALPAGALDDDEFRALLEGWSSRPPASSRAYLDSVTRFGEAEARFVRAAKVELHSGSRS
;
A
#
# COMPACT_ATOMS: atom_id res chain seq x y z
N MET A 1 7.29 -4.25 -35.80
CA MET A 1 6.92 -4.40 -37.24
C MET A 1 7.90 -3.57 -38.05
N LEU A 2 8.55 -4.20 -39.03
CA LEU A 2 9.40 -3.64 -40.09
C LEU A 2 10.69 -2.90 -39.70
N VAL A 3 11.82 -3.64 -39.82
CA VAL A 3 13.11 -3.09 -40.25
C VAL A 3 13.66 -4.03 -41.35
N PRO A 4 14.05 -3.52 -42.53
CA PRO A 4 14.56 -4.34 -43.63
C PRO A 4 16.07 -4.56 -43.49
N LEU A 5 16.52 -5.80 -43.67
CA LEU A 5 17.94 -6.11 -43.79
C LEU A 5 18.29 -6.25 -45.27
N SER A 6 18.99 -5.25 -45.79
CA SER A 6 19.49 -5.18 -47.16
C SER A 6 20.55 -6.25 -47.39
N LEU A 7 20.22 -7.22 -48.26
CA LEU A 7 21.17 -8.13 -48.89
C LEU A 7 22.06 -7.34 -49.85
N LEU A 8 23.37 -7.38 -49.59
CA LEU A 8 24.43 -6.84 -50.43
C LEU A 8 25.36 -8.00 -50.80
N PHE A 9 25.82 -7.99 -52.05
CA PHE A 9 26.82 -8.85 -52.72
C PHE A 9 26.33 -9.99 -53.60
N LEU A 10 26.00 -9.60 -54.83
CA LEU A 10 26.24 -10.40 -56.05
C LEU A 10 27.07 -9.51 -56.99
N GLY A 11 28.13 -10.04 -57.61
CA GLY A 11 28.79 -9.35 -58.73
C GLY A 11 30.27 -9.63 -58.88
N GLU A 12 30.59 -10.80 -59.42
CA GLU A 12 31.91 -11.18 -59.93
C GLU A 12 32.45 -10.15 -60.94
N ARG A 13 33.72 -9.77 -60.75
CA ARG A 13 34.58 -9.24 -61.81
C ARG A 13 35.69 -10.26 -62.03
N SER A 14 35.76 -10.85 -63.22
CA SER A 14 37.05 -11.24 -63.78
C SER A 14 37.00 -11.19 -65.31
N LEU A 15 38.06 -10.59 -65.84
CA LEU A 15 38.28 -10.17 -67.22
C LEU A 15 38.60 -11.35 -68.13
N GLY A 16 38.24 -11.23 -69.41
CA GLY A 16 38.72 -12.15 -70.43
C GLY A 16 38.40 -11.69 -71.84
N GLY A 17 39.33 -10.95 -72.45
CA GLY A 17 39.35 -10.69 -73.88
C GLY A 17 40.79 -10.73 -74.38
N GLY A 18 41.01 -11.37 -75.54
CA GLY A 18 42.26 -11.27 -76.29
C GLY A 18 42.75 -12.60 -76.90
N SER A 19 42.31 -12.88 -78.12
CA SER A 19 42.95 -13.82 -79.06
C SER A 19 44.39 -13.40 -79.38
N ASP A 20 45.32 -14.34 -79.66
CA ASP A 20 45.68 -14.67 -81.05
C ASP A 20 46.67 -15.86 -81.22
N SER A 21 46.41 -16.59 -82.31
CA SER A 21 47.22 -17.41 -83.22
C SER A 21 48.46 -18.26 -82.81
N MET A 22 48.32 -19.57 -83.13
CA MET A 22 49.20 -20.48 -83.90
C MET A 22 50.67 -20.71 -83.48
N THR A 23 51.00 -21.98 -83.13
CA THR A 23 51.66 -22.94 -84.05
C THR A 23 51.77 -24.33 -83.41
N ARG A 24 51.33 -25.35 -84.17
CA ARG A 24 51.54 -26.79 -83.94
C ARG A 24 53.03 -27.12 -83.97
N MET A 25 53.47 -28.05 -83.13
CA MET A 25 54.38 -29.13 -83.53
C MET A 25 54.26 -30.34 -82.59
N ASP A 26 54.28 -31.52 -83.21
CA ASP A 26 54.06 -32.86 -82.67
C ASP A 26 55.12 -33.31 -81.66
N LEU A 27 54.68 -33.91 -80.54
CA LEU A 27 55.48 -34.84 -79.72
C LEU A 27 54.57 -35.92 -79.10
N GLU A 28 53.80 -36.60 -79.95
CA GLU A 28 53.27 -37.94 -79.68
C GLU A 28 54.44 -38.92 -79.56
N GLY A 29 54.73 -39.44 -78.36
CA GLY A 29 55.59 -40.63 -78.24
C GLY A 29 56.43 -40.78 -76.97
N ILE A 30 56.80 -39.70 -76.27
CA ILE A 30 57.64 -39.78 -75.05
C ILE A 30 56.92 -39.19 -73.81
N ALA A 31 55.67 -38.74 -73.95
CA ALA A 31 54.84 -38.28 -72.83
C ALA A 31 54.15 -39.42 -72.05
N ALA A 32 54.05 -40.63 -72.62
CA ALA A 32 53.26 -41.72 -72.04
C ALA A 32 53.95 -42.47 -70.88
N LEU A 33 55.29 -42.55 -70.87
CA LEU A 33 56.04 -43.28 -69.83
C LEU A 33 56.47 -42.40 -68.64
N THR A 34 56.51 -41.07 -68.80
CA THR A 34 56.65 -40.10 -67.71
C THR A 34 55.32 -39.77 -67.04
N ALA A 35 54.20 -39.81 -67.77
CA ALA A 35 52.85 -39.66 -67.20
C ALA A 35 52.46 -40.80 -66.23
N ALA A 36 52.92 -42.03 -66.50
CA ALA A 36 52.65 -43.19 -65.62
C ALA A 36 53.42 -43.12 -64.28
N GLY A 37 54.63 -42.57 -64.26
CA GLY A 37 55.44 -42.38 -63.05
C GLY A 37 54.92 -41.27 -62.14
N VAL A 38 54.48 -40.14 -62.72
CA VAL A 38 53.88 -39.02 -61.98
C VAL A 38 52.50 -39.38 -61.40
N ALA A 39 51.75 -40.27 -62.06
CA ALA A 39 50.44 -40.71 -61.58
C ALA A 39 50.51 -41.50 -60.27
N VAL A 40 51.50 -42.38 -60.09
CA VAL A 40 51.64 -43.18 -58.85
C VAL A 40 52.09 -42.32 -57.66
N PHE A 41 53.03 -41.40 -57.87
CA PHE A 41 53.41 -40.42 -56.84
C PHE A 41 52.27 -39.42 -56.54
N GLY A 42 51.46 -39.06 -57.53
CA GLY A 42 50.27 -38.23 -57.36
C GLY A 42 49.18 -38.90 -56.52
N VAL A 43 48.98 -40.20 -56.67
CA VAL A 43 48.02 -40.98 -55.86
C VAL A 43 48.51 -41.11 -54.41
N LEU A 44 49.80 -41.35 -54.18
CA LEU A 44 50.35 -41.42 -52.81
C LEU A 44 50.37 -40.06 -52.11
N ALA A 45 50.71 -38.98 -52.84
CA ALA A 45 50.67 -37.62 -52.31
C ALA A 45 49.24 -37.16 -51.98
N SER A 46 48.25 -37.49 -52.82
CA SER A 46 46.85 -37.10 -52.59
C SER A 46 46.23 -37.82 -51.39
N VAL A 47 46.57 -39.08 -51.12
CA VAL A 47 46.13 -39.81 -49.91
C VAL A 47 46.74 -39.20 -48.64
N LEU A 48 48.00 -38.78 -48.68
CA LEU A 48 48.67 -38.11 -47.56
C LEU A 48 48.05 -36.75 -47.25
N VAL A 49 47.84 -35.92 -48.28
CA VAL A 49 47.15 -34.62 -48.14
C VAL A 49 45.72 -34.83 -47.61
N GLY A 50 45.00 -35.83 -48.12
CA GLY A 50 43.66 -36.18 -47.64
C GLY A 50 43.62 -36.55 -46.16
N ARG A 51 44.58 -37.35 -45.65
CA ARG A 51 44.66 -37.68 -44.21
C ARG A 51 44.95 -36.46 -43.33
N TRP A 52 45.78 -35.53 -43.79
CA TRP A 52 46.05 -34.29 -43.04
C TRP A 52 44.85 -33.36 -43.03
N GLN A 53 44.16 -33.20 -44.17
CA GLN A 53 42.91 -32.44 -44.26
C GLN A 53 41.82 -33.04 -43.38
N MET A 54 41.66 -34.37 -43.35
CA MET A 54 40.67 -35.04 -42.50
C MET A 54 40.97 -34.88 -41.00
N ARG A 55 42.24 -34.97 -40.58
CA ARG A 55 42.63 -34.69 -39.19
C ARG A 55 42.44 -33.23 -38.80
N ALA A 56 42.72 -32.30 -39.71
CA ALA A 56 42.46 -30.88 -39.49
C ALA A 56 40.95 -30.62 -39.38
N ALA A 57 40.13 -31.24 -40.23
CA ALA A 57 38.68 -31.15 -40.19
C ALA A 57 38.09 -31.73 -38.90
N LEU A 58 38.59 -32.87 -38.41
CA LEU A 58 38.14 -33.46 -37.14
C LEU A 58 38.47 -32.54 -35.94
N ARG A 59 39.69 -32.00 -35.86
CA ARG A 59 40.06 -31.06 -34.78
C ARG A 59 39.26 -29.76 -34.85
N ALA A 60 39.01 -29.25 -36.05
CA ALA A 60 38.15 -28.09 -36.24
C ALA A 60 36.71 -28.38 -35.80
N ALA A 61 36.17 -29.56 -36.11
CA ALA A 61 34.83 -29.98 -35.69
C ALA A 61 34.72 -30.18 -34.16
N GLU A 62 35.76 -30.73 -33.52
CA GLU A 62 35.81 -30.85 -32.05
C GLU A 62 35.86 -29.46 -31.39
N ALA A 63 36.68 -28.55 -31.90
CA ALA A 63 36.80 -27.19 -31.38
C ALA A 63 35.50 -26.38 -31.56
N THR A 64 34.82 -26.50 -32.71
CA THR A 64 33.52 -25.85 -32.92
C THR A 64 32.42 -26.47 -32.06
N GLY A 65 32.46 -27.79 -31.83
CA GLY A 65 31.55 -28.48 -30.91
C GLY A 65 31.68 -27.97 -29.47
N GLN A 66 32.91 -27.86 -28.96
CA GLN A 66 33.17 -27.34 -27.62
C GLN A 66 32.78 -25.86 -27.48
N ALA A 67 33.11 -25.04 -28.49
CA ALA A 67 32.69 -23.63 -28.51
C ALA A 67 31.17 -23.48 -28.55
N GLY A 68 30.47 -24.33 -29.30
CA GLY A 68 29.00 -24.36 -29.36
C GLY A 68 28.36 -24.74 -28.03
N LEU A 69 28.91 -25.75 -27.34
CA LEU A 69 28.45 -26.13 -26.00
C LEU A 69 28.68 -25.01 -24.98
N ALA A 70 29.85 -24.38 -24.98
CA ALA A 70 30.14 -23.25 -24.10
C ALA A 70 29.21 -22.05 -24.37
N GLN A 71 28.91 -21.77 -25.64
CA GLN A 71 27.95 -20.73 -26.02
C GLN A 71 26.52 -21.08 -25.58
N ALA A 72 26.09 -22.34 -25.73
CA ALA A 72 24.78 -22.80 -25.28
C ALA A 72 24.64 -22.72 -23.75
N GLU A 73 25.67 -23.11 -23.00
CA GLU A 73 25.70 -22.96 -21.54
C GLU A 73 25.64 -21.49 -21.11
N ALA A 74 26.41 -20.62 -21.77
CA ALA A 74 26.40 -19.19 -21.49
C ALA A 74 25.04 -18.56 -21.80
N ALA A 75 24.43 -18.91 -22.94
CA ALA A 75 23.09 -18.46 -23.31
C ALA A 75 22.02 -18.97 -22.32
N TYR A 76 22.13 -20.21 -21.87
CA TYR A 76 21.24 -20.79 -20.88
C TYR A 76 21.36 -20.08 -19.53
N ARG A 77 22.57 -19.81 -19.04
CA ARG A 77 22.79 -19.04 -17.80
C ARG A 77 22.23 -17.62 -17.91
N ALA A 78 22.53 -16.94 -19.02
CA ALA A 78 21.99 -15.60 -19.27
C ALA A 78 20.46 -15.59 -19.33
N ALA A 79 19.84 -16.61 -19.94
CA ALA A 79 18.38 -16.76 -19.97
C ALA A 79 17.80 -17.00 -18.56
N LEU A 80 18.44 -17.85 -17.75
CA LEU A 80 18.03 -18.06 -16.36
C LEU A 80 18.15 -16.80 -15.50
N ASP A 81 19.24 -16.05 -15.66
CA ASP A 81 19.44 -14.80 -14.92
C ASP A 81 18.43 -13.73 -15.36
N ALA A 82 18.10 -13.66 -16.65
CA ALA A 82 17.04 -12.79 -17.15
C ALA A 82 15.66 -13.15 -16.58
N VAL A 83 15.29 -14.45 -16.54
CA VAL A 83 14.02 -14.90 -15.95
C VAL A 83 13.96 -14.61 -14.46
N ARG A 84 15.05 -14.81 -13.71
CA ARG A 84 15.13 -14.47 -12.29
C ARG A 84 15.00 -12.98 -12.06
N ALA A 85 15.68 -12.16 -12.85
CA ALA A 85 15.57 -10.70 -12.78
C ALA A 85 14.13 -10.24 -13.07
N GLN A 86 13.49 -10.82 -14.08
CA GLN A 86 12.09 -10.54 -14.43
C GLN A 86 11.12 -10.96 -13.32
N ALA A 87 11.27 -12.15 -12.76
CA ALA A 87 10.44 -12.63 -11.65
C ALA A 87 10.58 -11.73 -10.42
N ASN A 88 11.81 -11.34 -10.07
CA ASN A 88 12.09 -10.43 -8.96
C ASN A 88 11.54 -9.01 -9.21
N ALA A 89 11.58 -8.52 -10.45
CA ALA A 89 10.97 -7.24 -10.82
C ALA A 89 9.44 -7.29 -10.71
N GLY A 90 8.82 -8.37 -11.20
CA GLY A 90 7.38 -8.60 -11.11
C GLY A 90 6.90 -8.72 -9.67
N HIS A 91 7.60 -9.49 -8.83
CA HIS A 91 7.29 -9.63 -7.41
C HIS A 91 7.36 -8.29 -6.67
N ARG A 92 8.41 -7.50 -6.90
CA ARG A 92 8.54 -6.15 -6.32
C ARG A 92 7.43 -5.19 -6.78
N GLN A 93 7.03 -5.28 -8.05
CA GLN A 93 5.92 -4.46 -8.56
C GLN A 93 4.59 -4.85 -7.91
N TRP A 94 4.32 -6.16 -7.77
CA TRP A 94 3.13 -6.66 -7.10
C TRP A 94 3.06 -6.20 -5.65
N HIS A 95 4.16 -6.34 -4.90
CA HIS A 95 4.24 -5.91 -3.49
C HIS A 95 3.91 -4.42 -3.32
N ARG A 96 4.48 -3.55 -4.17
CA ARG A 96 4.16 -2.11 -4.15
C ARG A 96 2.70 -1.81 -4.49
N GLY A 97 2.06 -2.64 -5.32
CA GLY A 97 0.64 -2.55 -5.61
C GLY A 97 -0.19 -2.81 -4.35
N VAL A 98 0.08 -3.94 -3.70
CA VAL A 98 -0.59 -4.35 -2.45
C VAL A 98 -0.41 -3.30 -1.36
N GLN A 99 0.83 -2.84 -1.12
CA GLN A 99 1.11 -1.79 -0.13
C GLN A 99 0.35 -0.49 -0.41
N ARG A 100 0.31 -0.04 -1.67
CA ARG A 100 -0.42 1.18 -2.04
C ARG A 100 -1.91 1.06 -1.76
N GLU A 101 -2.50 -0.09 -2.09
CA GLU A 101 -3.92 -0.36 -1.83
C GLU A 101 -4.21 -0.42 -0.34
N ALA A 102 -3.36 -1.10 0.46
CA ALA A 102 -3.47 -1.16 1.91
C ALA A 102 -3.39 0.24 2.56
N TYR A 103 -2.40 1.05 2.16
CA TYR A 103 -2.24 2.41 2.72
C TYR A 103 -3.41 3.32 2.37
N ALA A 104 -3.95 3.23 1.14
CA ALA A 104 -5.12 3.99 0.74
C ALA A 104 -6.38 3.54 1.51
N ALA A 105 -6.59 2.24 1.65
CA ALA A 105 -7.72 1.68 2.41
C ALA A 105 -7.68 2.11 3.88
N PHE A 106 -6.49 2.12 4.49
CA PHE A 106 -6.29 2.58 5.87
C PHE A 106 -6.66 4.06 6.05
N LEU A 107 -6.15 4.96 5.19
CA LEU A 107 -6.49 6.38 5.27
C LEU A 107 -7.99 6.63 5.09
N LEU A 108 -8.62 5.95 4.12
CA LEU A 108 -10.07 6.05 3.91
C LEU A 108 -10.86 5.58 5.13
N ALA A 109 -10.46 4.47 5.76
CA ALA A 109 -11.10 3.98 6.97
C ALA A 109 -10.93 4.96 8.15
N ALA A 110 -9.75 5.56 8.29
CA ALA A 110 -9.46 6.53 9.35
C ALA A 110 -10.34 7.79 9.23
N HIS A 111 -10.44 8.36 8.03
CA HIS A 111 -11.33 9.50 7.80
C HIS A 111 -12.81 9.13 7.97
N ARG A 112 -13.21 7.92 7.57
CA ARG A 112 -14.59 7.46 7.76
C ARG A 112 -15.00 7.43 9.23
N VAL A 113 -14.12 7.04 10.16
CA VAL A 113 -14.42 7.09 11.61
C VAL A 113 -14.75 8.51 12.05
N ARG A 114 -13.95 9.49 11.60
CA ARG A 114 -14.18 10.91 11.89
C ARG A 114 -15.50 11.40 11.29
N ASP A 115 -15.74 11.13 10.01
CA ASP A 115 -16.94 11.59 9.31
C ASP A 115 -18.23 11.02 9.93
N VAL A 116 -18.23 9.72 10.27
CA VAL A 116 -19.36 9.07 10.93
C VAL A 116 -19.58 9.65 12.32
N GLY A 117 -18.52 9.85 13.10
CA GLY A 117 -18.62 10.43 14.44
C GLY A 117 -19.11 11.87 14.44
N GLU A 118 -18.57 12.73 13.57
CA GLU A 118 -19.01 14.13 13.43
C GLU A 118 -20.47 14.20 12.97
N ARG A 119 -20.85 13.39 11.97
CA ARG A 119 -22.26 13.32 11.51
C ARG A 119 -23.19 12.86 12.63
N PHE A 120 -22.78 11.87 13.41
CA PHE A 120 -23.59 11.36 14.51
C PHE A 120 -23.88 12.44 15.56
N VAL A 121 -22.90 13.31 15.87
CA VAL A 121 -23.11 14.46 16.76
C VAL A 121 -24.12 15.44 16.15
N VAL A 122 -23.93 15.84 14.89
CA VAL A 122 -24.83 16.80 14.21
C VAL A 122 -26.26 16.28 14.11
N GLU A 123 -26.45 15.00 13.79
CA GLU A 123 -27.77 14.39 13.72
C GLU A 123 -28.44 14.32 15.10
N SER A 124 -27.67 14.12 16.17
CA SER A 124 -28.19 14.02 17.54
C SER A 124 -28.81 15.31 18.08
N GLU A 125 -28.41 16.46 17.53
CA GLU A 125 -29.04 17.75 17.83
C GLU A 125 -30.52 17.80 17.37
N GLN A 126 -30.90 16.99 16.36
CA GLN A 126 -32.22 17.01 15.72
C GLN A 126 -33.26 16.09 16.39
N ASP A 127 -33.09 15.78 17.68
CA ASP A 127 -33.96 14.88 18.44
C ASP A 127 -34.02 13.45 17.89
N LEU A 128 -32.85 12.81 17.76
CA LEU A 128 -32.78 11.42 17.36
C LEU A 128 -33.59 10.52 18.30
N SER A 129 -34.33 9.60 17.69
CA SER A 129 -34.95 8.50 18.42
C SER A 129 -33.89 7.66 19.13
N ALA A 130 -34.29 6.91 20.18
CA ALA A 130 -33.36 5.99 20.85
C ALA A 130 -32.77 4.95 19.89
N GLU A 131 -33.52 4.59 18.85
CA GLU A 131 -33.04 3.71 17.79
C GLU A 131 -31.99 4.39 16.90
N GLY A 132 -32.18 5.68 16.57
CA GLY A 132 -31.19 6.47 15.84
C GLY A 132 -29.85 6.57 16.58
N VAL A 133 -29.87 6.77 17.91
CA VAL A 133 -28.65 6.76 18.73
C VAL A 133 -27.94 5.41 18.70
N ARG A 134 -28.69 4.31 18.84
CA ARG A 134 -28.12 2.96 18.75
C ARG A 134 -27.52 2.69 17.37
N ALA A 135 -28.20 3.11 16.31
CA ALA A 135 -27.72 2.97 14.94
C ALA A 135 -26.45 3.81 14.70
N GLY A 136 -26.41 5.06 15.17
CA GLY A 136 -25.24 5.92 15.07
C GLY A 136 -24.04 5.34 15.81
N ARG A 137 -24.24 4.81 17.02
CA ARG A 137 -23.19 4.14 17.78
C ARG A 137 -22.68 2.87 17.09
N ALA A 138 -23.59 2.02 16.61
CA ALA A 138 -23.22 0.82 15.85
C ALA A 138 -22.44 1.19 14.58
N GLY A 139 -22.86 2.22 13.84
CA GLY A 139 -22.13 2.69 12.66
C GLY A 139 -20.73 3.21 12.97
N LEU A 140 -20.55 3.85 14.13
CA LEU A 140 -19.25 4.31 14.59
C LEU A 140 -18.34 3.15 15.04
N ASP A 141 -18.90 2.15 15.72
CA ASP A 141 -18.20 0.91 16.11
C ASP A 141 -17.78 0.11 14.86
N ASP A 142 -18.65 0.01 13.85
CA ASP A 142 -18.37 -0.63 12.56
C ASP A 142 -17.24 0.09 11.81
N ALA A 143 -17.23 1.44 11.81
CA ALA A 143 -16.17 2.23 11.20
C ALA A 143 -14.83 1.99 11.91
N LEU A 144 -14.82 1.91 13.24
CA LEU A 144 -13.62 1.59 14.02
C LEU A 144 -13.12 0.16 13.75
N ALA A 145 -14.03 -0.81 13.64
CA ALA A 145 -13.68 -2.18 13.29
C ALA A 145 -13.00 -2.25 11.90
N ALA A 146 -13.54 -1.51 10.93
CA ALA A 146 -12.94 -1.40 9.59
C ALA A 146 -11.55 -0.74 9.63
N LEU A 147 -11.37 0.31 10.43
CA LEU A 147 -10.06 0.95 10.64
C LEU A 147 -9.04 -0.03 11.23
N LYS A 148 -9.41 -0.77 12.27
CA LYS A 148 -8.53 -1.78 12.88
C LYS A 148 -8.16 -2.90 11.92
N ALA A 149 -9.11 -3.38 11.11
CA ALA A 149 -8.82 -4.36 10.08
C ALA A 149 -7.83 -3.82 9.03
N ALA A 150 -8.00 -2.57 8.60
CA ALA A 150 -7.06 -1.93 7.68
C ALA A 150 -5.68 -1.70 8.31
N GLN A 151 -5.60 -1.34 9.59
CA GLN A 151 -4.35 -1.24 10.35
C GLN A 151 -3.60 -2.58 10.35
N THR A 152 -4.29 -3.69 10.64
CA THR A 152 -3.65 -5.02 10.63
C THR A 152 -3.05 -5.36 9.27
N ILE A 153 -3.70 -4.98 8.16
CA ILE A 153 -3.13 -5.19 6.82
C ILE A 153 -1.86 -4.34 6.65
N VAL A 154 -1.84 -3.09 7.12
CA VAL A 154 -0.65 -2.23 7.09
C VAL A 154 0.48 -2.82 7.93
N GLU A 155 0.20 -3.40 9.08
CA GLU A 155 1.20 -4.07 9.93
C GLU A 155 1.79 -5.34 9.29
N LEU A 156 1.01 -6.04 8.47
CA LEU A 156 1.46 -7.26 7.78
C LEU A 156 2.28 -6.95 6.51
N GLU A 157 1.92 -5.89 5.78
CA GLU A 157 2.48 -5.60 4.45
C GLU A 157 3.48 -4.41 4.44
N GLY A 158 3.43 -3.57 5.47
CA GLY A 158 4.22 -2.34 5.59
C GLY A 158 5.44 -2.52 6.49
N PRO A 159 6.50 -1.72 6.27
CA PRO A 159 7.62 -1.66 7.20
C PRO A 159 7.21 -0.99 8.52
N ASP A 160 7.94 -1.24 9.59
CA ASP A 160 7.65 -0.75 10.95
C ASP A 160 7.49 0.78 11.00
N GLU A 161 8.23 1.52 10.17
CA GLU A 161 8.15 2.98 10.07
C GLU A 161 6.80 3.49 9.54
N VAL A 162 6.06 2.66 8.79
CA VAL A 162 4.70 2.94 8.30
C VAL A 162 3.66 2.38 9.28
N ALA A 163 3.89 1.20 9.84
CA ALA A 163 2.98 0.56 10.78
C ALA A 163 2.83 1.35 12.10
N ALA A 164 3.94 1.82 12.67
CA ALA A 164 3.92 2.56 13.94
C ALA A 164 3.02 3.83 13.93
N PRO A 165 3.09 4.73 12.93
CA PRO A 165 2.17 5.85 12.85
C PRO A 165 0.73 5.43 12.53
N ALA A 166 0.50 4.32 11.82
CA ALA A 166 -0.86 3.80 11.59
C ALA A 166 -1.53 3.33 12.89
N ALA A 167 -0.78 2.66 13.77
CA ALA A 167 -1.25 2.29 15.11
C ALA A 167 -1.59 3.55 15.93
N ALA A 168 -0.71 4.55 15.95
CA ALA A 168 -0.95 5.80 16.67
C ALA A 168 -2.18 6.59 16.15
N MET A 169 -2.42 6.58 14.83
CA MET A 169 -3.64 7.14 14.24
C MET A 169 -4.89 6.38 14.71
N THR A 170 -4.82 5.06 14.76
CA THR A 170 -5.95 4.20 15.18
C THR A 170 -6.30 4.43 16.64
N ASP A 171 -5.30 4.53 17.52
CA ASP A 171 -5.49 4.84 18.94
C ASP A 171 -6.15 6.21 19.12
N ALA A 172 -5.68 7.22 18.38
CA ALA A 172 -6.25 8.56 18.41
C ALA A 172 -7.70 8.56 17.89
N ALA A 173 -7.97 7.87 16.78
CA ALA A 173 -9.32 7.74 16.22
C ALA A 173 -10.28 7.01 17.18
N GLN A 174 -9.80 6.01 17.92
CA GLN A 174 -10.59 5.31 18.94
C GLN A 174 -11.00 6.26 20.08
N LEU A 175 -10.07 7.10 20.55
CA LEU A 175 -10.38 8.13 21.56
C LEU A 175 -11.36 9.19 21.01
N MET A 176 -11.13 9.69 19.79
CA MET A 176 -12.04 10.63 19.14
C MET A 176 -13.46 10.06 19.03
N SER A 177 -13.58 8.82 18.56
CA SER A 177 -14.85 8.10 18.44
C SER A 177 -15.57 7.99 19.79
N HIS A 178 -14.85 7.63 20.86
CA HIS A 178 -15.42 7.59 22.20
C HIS A 178 -16.03 8.94 22.62
N PHE A 179 -15.29 10.05 22.43
CA PHE A 179 -15.78 11.38 22.78
C PHE A 179 -16.92 11.87 21.88
N LEU A 180 -16.89 11.57 20.57
CA LEU A 180 -17.97 11.92 19.64
C LEU A 180 -19.26 11.15 19.98
N GLY A 181 -19.15 9.86 20.32
CA GLY A 181 -20.28 9.07 20.81
C GLY A 181 -20.87 9.63 22.11
N ALA A 182 -20.02 10.02 23.06
CA ALA A 182 -20.47 10.66 24.31
C ALA A 182 -21.11 12.04 24.05
N GLN A 183 -20.55 12.83 23.13
CA GLN A 183 -21.10 14.13 22.73
C GLN A 183 -22.49 13.98 22.12
N ALA A 184 -22.69 13.00 21.24
CA ALA A 184 -23.99 12.73 20.62
C ALA A 184 -25.09 12.43 21.67
N VAL A 185 -24.78 11.59 22.67
CA VAL A 185 -25.70 11.29 23.78
C VAL A 185 -25.97 12.54 24.62
N TYR A 186 -24.94 13.33 24.91
CA TYR A 186 -25.05 14.59 25.64
C TYR A 186 -25.97 15.59 24.93
N GLU A 187 -25.77 15.84 23.63
CA GLU A 187 -26.58 16.82 22.87
C GLU A 187 -28.05 16.40 22.82
N ARG A 188 -28.32 15.11 22.63
CA ARG A 188 -29.68 14.58 22.68
C ARG A 188 -30.32 14.80 24.05
N ALA A 189 -29.62 14.43 25.12
CA ALA A 189 -30.11 14.56 26.49
C ALA A 189 -30.38 16.02 26.85
N TRP A 190 -29.48 16.93 26.44
CA TRP A 190 -29.62 18.36 26.64
C TRP A 190 -30.80 18.94 25.86
N GLY A 191 -30.97 18.53 24.60
CA GLY A 191 -32.11 18.91 23.76
C GLY A 191 -33.45 18.48 24.38
N LYS A 192 -33.54 17.24 24.87
CA LYS A 192 -34.72 16.74 25.61
C LYS A 192 -35.01 17.57 26.86
N LEU A 193 -33.99 17.81 27.67
CA LEU A 193 -34.12 18.58 28.90
C LEU A 193 -34.60 20.01 28.61
N GLY A 194 -34.06 20.66 27.58
CA GLY A 194 -34.48 21.99 27.14
C GLY A 194 -35.95 22.06 26.73
N ARG A 195 -36.46 21.04 26.02
CA ARG A 195 -37.89 20.95 25.66
C ARG A 195 -38.79 20.76 26.89
N LEU A 196 -38.34 19.99 27.88
CA LEU A 196 -39.09 19.74 29.12
C LEU A 196 -39.07 20.95 30.07
N ALA A 197 -38.00 21.74 30.09
CA ALA A 197 -37.83 22.86 31.01
C ALA A 197 -38.91 23.96 30.87
N GLY A 198 -39.59 24.05 29.73
CA GLY A 198 -40.70 24.97 29.53
C GLY A 198 -42.02 24.55 30.20
N GLY A 199 -42.15 23.29 30.64
CA GLY A 199 -43.41 22.73 31.17
C GLY A 199 -43.27 21.86 32.42
N SER A 200 -42.06 21.54 32.85
CA SER A 200 -41.80 20.67 34.01
C SER A 200 -40.89 21.36 35.03
N GLN A 201 -41.40 21.55 36.25
CA GLN A 201 -40.61 22.06 37.38
C GLN A 201 -39.39 21.18 37.67
N GLY A 202 -39.50 19.85 37.49
CA GLY A 202 -38.38 18.93 37.67
C GLY A 202 -37.26 19.16 36.65
N ALA A 203 -37.61 19.49 35.41
CA ALA A 203 -36.63 19.80 34.36
C ALA A 203 -35.88 21.11 34.65
N SER A 204 -36.59 22.17 35.07
CA SER A 204 -35.94 23.42 35.51
C SER A 204 -35.04 23.20 36.72
N ALA A 205 -35.51 22.44 37.72
CA ALA A 205 -34.72 22.10 38.90
C ALA A 205 -33.44 21.31 38.55
N LEU A 206 -33.50 20.44 37.54
CA LEU A 206 -32.32 19.70 37.07
C LEU A 206 -31.34 20.62 36.34
N VAL A 207 -31.80 21.54 35.50
CA VAL A 207 -30.94 22.55 34.87
C VAL A 207 -30.24 23.41 35.93
N ASP A 208 -30.95 23.84 36.97
CA ASP A 208 -30.39 24.61 38.08
C ASP A 208 -29.40 23.79 38.93
N ALA A 209 -29.68 22.50 39.14
CA ALA A 209 -28.77 21.60 39.85
C ALA A 209 -27.47 21.37 39.08
N LEU A 210 -27.55 21.13 37.76
CA LEU A 210 -26.39 21.09 36.87
C LEU A 210 -25.64 22.42 36.98
N GLY A 211 -26.35 23.55 36.89
CA GLY A 211 -25.91 24.92 37.21
C GLY A 211 -24.92 25.01 38.36
N ARG A 212 -25.39 24.56 39.51
CA ARG A 212 -24.65 24.55 40.78
C ARG A 212 -23.49 23.57 40.77
N LEU A 213 -23.65 22.38 40.18
CA LEU A 213 -22.59 21.39 40.09
C LEU A 213 -21.36 21.95 39.35
N ARG A 214 -21.53 22.62 38.21
CA ARG A 214 -20.42 23.23 37.46
C ARG A 214 -19.78 24.38 38.20
N ALA A 215 -20.57 25.22 38.86
CA ALA A 215 -20.04 26.31 39.67
C ALA A 215 -19.20 25.76 40.83
N GLY A 216 -19.68 24.73 41.51
CA GLY A 216 -18.97 24.04 42.59
C GLY A 216 -17.66 23.40 42.11
N ARG A 217 -17.65 22.75 40.94
CA ARG A 217 -16.42 22.16 40.38
C ARG A 217 -15.36 23.19 40.01
N ARG A 218 -15.76 24.33 39.44
CA ARG A 218 -14.83 25.43 39.16
C ARG A 218 -14.19 25.97 40.44
N ALA A 219 -14.96 26.10 41.52
CA ALA A 219 -14.40 26.49 42.82
C ALA A 219 -13.49 25.39 43.40
N ALA A 220 -13.86 24.12 43.26
CA ALA A 220 -13.05 22.98 43.72
C ALA A 220 -11.71 22.84 42.96
N GLU A 221 -11.66 23.23 41.68
CA GLU A 221 -10.39 23.29 40.93
C GLU A 221 -9.42 24.34 41.50
N GLU A 222 -9.93 25.37 42.17
CA GLU A 222 -9.13 26.42 42.84
C GLU A 222 -8.76 26.03 44.28
N ASP A 223 -9.69 25.45 45.03
CA ASP A 223 -9.55 25.20 46.47
C ASP A 223 -9.18 23.75 46.86
N GLY A 224 -9.29 22.80 45.92
CA GLY A 224 -8.92 21.39 46.12
C GLY A 224 -9.94 20.51 46.87
N GLU A 225 -11.13 21.03 47.21
CA GLU A 225 -12.18 20.30 47.94
C GLU A 225 -13.45 20.12 47.07
N GLU A 226 -13.76 18.89 46.68
CA GLU A 226 -14.93 18.58 45.84
C GLU A 226 -16.19 18.38 46.71
N SER A 227 -17.19 19.25 46.56
CA SER A 227 -18.47 19.12 47.27
C SER A 227 -19.45 18.19 46.53
N GLY A 228 -19.75 17.04 47.14
CA GLY A 228 -20.73 16.06 46.64
C GLY A 228 -22.20 16.54 46.66
N ASP A 229 -22.47 17.76 47.12
CA ASP A 229 -23.83 18.31 47.20
C ASP A 229 -24.46 18.56 45.83
N GLY A 230 -23.64 18.94 44.83
CA GLY A 230 -24.12 19.20 43.47
C GLY A 230 -24.67 17.94 42.79
N GLU A 231 -23.96 16.81 42.91
CA GLU A 231 -24.39 15.54 42.31
C GLU A 231 -25.64 14.99 43.00
N ARG A 232 -25.72 15.09 44.34
CA ARG A 232 -26.93 14.73 45.09
C ARG A 232 -28.14 15.55 44.63
N ALA A 233 -27.98 16.87 44.46
CA ALA A 233 -29.04 17.73 43.96
C ALA A 233 -29.50 17.33 42.54
N CYS A 234 -28.57 16.95 41.66
CA CYS A 234 -28.90 16.48 40.32
C CYS A 234 -29.71 15.17 40.36
N ARG A 235 -29.32 14.19 41.20
CA ARG A 235 -30.05 12.92 41.34
C ARG A 235 -31.47 13.12 41.88
N VAL A 236 -31.65 14.03 42.84
CA VAL A 236 -32.99 14.37 43.38
C VAL A 236 -33.85 15.01 42.28
N ALA A 237 -33.30 15.96 41.53
CA ALA A 237 -34.02 16.62 40.45
C ALA A 237 -34.38 15.66 39.30
N TRP A 238 -33.48 14.73 38.96
CA TRP A 238 -33.72 13.67 37.98
C TRP A 238 -34.87 12.74 38.42
N GLY A 239 -34.92 12.35 39.70
CA GLY A 239 -36.03 11.57 40.24
C GLY A 239 -37.39 12.27 40.23
N ALA A 240 -37.42 13.60 40.06
CA ALA A 240 -38.64 14.39 39.92
C ALA A 240 -39.10 14.55 38.45
N LEU A 241 -38.35 14.03 37.48
CA LEU A 241 -38.75 14.05 36.07
C LEU A 241 -39.86 13.03 35.78
N PRO A 242 -40.68 13.27 34.72
CA PRO A 242 -41.59 12.25 34.21
C PRO A 242 -40.85 10.96 33.87
N ALA A 243 -41.49 9.81 34.08
CA ALA A 243 -40.91 8.52 33.74
C ALA A 243 -40.53 8.45 32.25
N GLY A 244 -39.29 8.04 31.96
CA GLY A 244 -38.76 7.96 30.60
C GLY A 244 -38.35 9.29 29.98
N ALA A 245 -38.34 10.40 30.74
CA ALA A 245 -37.86 11.70 30.26
C ALA A 245 -36.37 11.64 29.86
N LEU A 246 -35.55 11.01 30.69
CA LEU A 246 -34.12 10.75 30.44
C LEU A 246 -33.80 9.34 30.92
N ASP A 247 -33.06 8.58 30.13
CA ASP A 247 -32.48 7.31 30.57
C ASP A 247 -31.19 7.51 31.40
N ASP A 248 -30.69 6.42 32.00
CA ASP A 248 -29.51 6.46 32.89
C ASP A 248 -28.25 6.94 32.15
N ASP A 249 -28.10 6.58 30.88
CA ASP A 249 -26.93 6.94 30.08
C ASP A 249 -27.00 8.42 29.65
N GLU A 250 -28.18 8.92 29.30
CA GLU A 250 -28.44 10.34 29.06
C GLU A 250 -28.19 11.19 30.30
N PHE A 251 -28.67 10.75 31.46
CA PHE A 251 -28.41 11.45 32.72
C PHE A 251 -26.92 11.44 33.08
N ARG A 252 -26.23 10.31 32.91
CA ARG A 252 -24.77 10.23 33.10
C ARG A 252 -24.03 11.16 32.16
N ALA A 253 -24.39 11.17 30.86
CA ALA A 253 -23.77 12.04 29.87
C ALA A 253 -23.96 13.53 30.20
N LEU A 254 -25.13 13.92 30.73
CA LEU A 254 -25.37 15.27 31.23
C LEU A 254 -24.47 15.60 32.42
N LEU A 255 -24.37 14.72 33.42
CA LEU A 255 -23.48 14.94 34.55
C LEU A 255 -22.03 15.12 34.09
N GLU A 256 -21.53 14.23 33.25
CA GLU A 256 -20.16 14.28 32.73
C GLU A 256 -19.92 15.56 31.91
N GLY A 257 -20.76 15.84 30.90
CA GLY A 257 -20.60 16.98 30.00
C GLY A 257 -20.73 18.35 30.67
N TRP A 258 -21.58 18.48 31.69
CA TRP A 258 -21.76 19.74 32.41
C TRP A 258 -20.68 19.99 33.48
N SER A 259 -20.02 18.92 33.93
CA SER A 259 -19.06 18.96 35.04
C SER A 259 -17.64 19.40 34.62
N SER A 260 -17.21 19.09 33.40
CA SER A 260 -15.86 19.43 32.90
C SER A 260 -15.89 20.35 31.68
N ARG A 261 -16.72 20.00 30.69
CA ARG A 261 -16.97 20.61 29.36
C ARG A 261 -17.73 19.56 28.53
N PRO A 262 -18.46 19.94 27.47
CA PRO A 262 -19.00 18.96 26.52
C PRO A 262 -17.88 17.99 26.07
N PRO A 263 -18.14 16.68 25.94
CA PRO A 263 -17.13 15.69 25.60
C PRO A 263 -16.19 16.08 24.43
N ALA A 264 -16.74 16.66 23.36
CA ALA A 264 -15.98 17.13 22.19
C ALA A 264 -15.20 18.45 22.41
N SER A 265 -15.35 19.08 23.57
CA SER A 265 -14.57 20.23 24.02
C SER A 265 -13.58 19.87 25.13
N SER A 266 -13.48 18.58 25.48
CA SER A 266 -12.52 18.10 26.46
C SER A 266 -11.08 18.25 25.93
N ARG A 267 -10.14 18.51 26.83
CA ARG A 267 -8.71 18.56 26.47
C ARG A 267 -8.25 17.23 25.87
N ALA A 268 -8.73 16.11 26.39
CA ALA A 268 -8.41 14.78 25.88
C ALA A 268 -8.88 14.58 24.43
N TYR A 269 -10.07 15.06 24.07
CA TYR A 269 -10.53 15.05 22.69
C TYR A 269 -9.64 15.92 21.79
N LEU A 270 -9.37 17.16 22.17
CA LEU A 270 -8.52 18.07 21.37
C LEU A 270 -7.08 17.54 21.21
N ASP A 271 -6.53 16.95 22.26
CA ASP A 271 -5.24 16.27 22.23
C ASP A 271 -5.29 15.06 21.29
N SER A 272 -6.39 14.29 21.27
CA SER A 272 -6.57 13.16 20.35
C SER A 272 -6.67 13.61 18.88
N VAL A 273 -7.37 14.70 18.59
CA VAL A 273 -7.44 15.29 17.23
C VAL A 273 -6.05 15.74 16.77
N THR A 274 -5.29 16.37 17.66
CA THR A 274 -3.92 16.80 17.36
C THR A 274 -3.02 15.60 17.07
N ARG A 275 -3.05 14.58 17.94
CA ARG A 275 -2.29 13.33 17.77
C ARG A 275 -2.66 12.61 16.49
N PHE A 276 -3.94 12.59 16.13
CA PHE A 276 -4.42 12.00 14.88
C PHE A 276 -3.75 12.69 13.68
N GLY A 277 -3.80 14.02 13.61
CA GLY A 277 -3.20 14.79 12.51
C GLY A 277 -1.67 14.65 12.44
N GLU A 278 -0.99 14.61 13.59
CA GLU A 278 0.46 14.38 13.64
C GLU A 278 0.84 12.97 13.17
N ALA A 279 0.06 11.96 13.57
CA ALA A 279 0.25 10.58 13.18
C ALA A 279 -0.06 10.38 11.68
N GLU A 280 -1.10 11.03 11.16
CA GLU A 280 -1.44 11.08 9.73
C GLU A 280 -0.29 11.66 8.90
N ALA A 281 0.22 12.81 9.30
CA ALA A 281 1.34 13.45 8.61
C ALA A 281 2.60 12.56 8.63
N ARG A 282 2.86 11.83 9.72
CA ARG A 282 3.96 10.85 9.80
C ARG A 282 3.71 9.65 8.90
N PHE A 283 2.51 9.07 8.93
CA PHE A 283 2.11 7.94 8.11
C PHE A 283 2.28 8.26 6.62
N VAL A 284 1.71 9.37 6.15
CA VAL A 284 1.78 9.78 4.74
C VAL A 284 3.23 10.01 4.30
N ARG A 285 4.07 10.62 5.15
CA ARG A 285 5.50 10.79 4.83
C ARG A 285 6.22 9.44 4.72
N ALA A 286 6.03 8.55 5.69
CA ALA A 286 6.65 7.22 5.69
C ALA A 286 6.19 6.38 4.48
N ALA A 287 4.88 6.33 4.24
CA ALA A 287 4.30 5.64 3.09
C ALA A 287 4.83 6.19 1.76
N LYS A 288 4.99 7.51 1.65
CA LYS A 288 5.60 8.12 0.46
C LYS A 288 7.05 7.70 0.27
N VAL A 289 7.87 7.73 1.33
CA VAL A 289 9.28 7.28 1.25
C VAL A 289 9.34 5.83 0.80
N GLU A 290 8.54 4.95 1.39
CA GLU A 290 8.50 3.52 1.06
C GLU A 290 8.07 3.26 -0.38
N LEU A 291 7.02 3.92 -0.85
CA LEU A 291 6.55 3.74 -2.23
C LEU A 291 7.52 4.28 -3.30
N HIS A 292 8.42 5.20 -2.93
CA HIS A 292 9.39 5.80 -3.86
C HIS A 292 10.81 5.21 -3.75
N SER A 293 11.19 4.62 -2.61
CA SER A 293 12.51 4.00 -2.40
C SER A 293 12.80 2.91 -3.44
N GLY A 294 11.78 2.13 -3.81
CA GLY A 294 11.87 1.06 -4.81
C GLY A 294 11.97 1.50 -6.28
N SER A 295 12.02 2.81 -6.57
CA SER A 295 12.19 3.35 -7.93
C SER A 295 13.64 3.73 -8.28
N ARG A 296 14.54 3.75 -7.29
CA ARG A 296 15.94 4.19 -7.45
C ARG A 296 16.96 3.05 -7.58
N SER A 297 16.51 1.79 -7.59
CA SER A 297 17.35 0.59 -7.78
C SER A 297 17.19 0.01 -9.17
#